data_AF-A0A170W7D5-F1
#
_entry.id   AF-A0A170W7D5-F1
#
_cell.length_a   1.000
_cell.length_b   1.000
_cell.length_c   1.000
_cell.angle_alpha   90.00
_cell.angle_beta   90.00
_cell.angle_gamma   90.00
#
_symmetry.space_group_name_H-M   'P 1'
#
loop_
_entity.id
_entity.type
_entity.pdbx_description
1 polymer ?
#
loop_
_entity_poly.entity_id
_entity_poly.type
_entity_poly.pdbx_seq_one_letter_code
_entity_poly.pdbx_strand_id
1 'polypeptide(L)'
;WARHSKLQFREINSDDADILIYFEKGYHGDGYPFDGLGQILAHAFFPGTGRGGDVHFDIEEIWQLIGEHLKEDGTSLFAVAAHEFGHSLGLSHSSVPGALMYPWYQGFKEDYDLPDDDKYGIQQIYGANGRLWGKNYGDKHVHKTTLNPSYPPKYTTTTTTTTTTTT
;
A
#
# COMPACT_ATOMS: atom_id res chain seq x y z
N TRP A 1 -1.33 -7.88 2.50
CA TRP A 1 -1.94 -8.10 1.17
C TRP A 1 -2.21 -9.56 0.79
N ALA A 2 -1.21 -10.45 0.72
CA ALA A 2 -1.43 -11.86 0.30
C ALA A 2 -2.48 -12.62 1.10
N ARG A 3 -2.55 -12.44 2.43
CA ARG A 3 -3.54 -13.14 3.28
C ARG A 3 -4.98 -12.96 2.81
N HIS A 4 -5.31 -11.81 2.21
CA HIS A 4 -6.67 -11.42 1.85
C HIS A 4 -6.92 -11.36 0.33
N SER A 5 -5.98 -11.81 -0.50
CA SER A 5 -6.07 -11.76 -1.97
C SER A 5 -5.34 -12.93 -2.65
N LYS A 6 -5.62 -13.21 -3.92
CA LYS A 6 -4.96 -14.30 -4.68
C LYS A 6 -3.47 -14.07 -4.99
N LEU A 7 -2.92 -12.95 -4.54
CA LEU A 7 -1.51 -12.62 -4.72
C LEU A 7 -0.60 -13.58 -3.94
N GLN A 8 0.54 -13.89 -4.55
CA GLN A 8 1.66 -14.57 -3.91
C GLN A 8 2.88 -13.68 -4.06
N PHE A 9 3.71 -13.61 -3.02
CA PHE A 9 4.96 -12.87 -3.04
C PHE A 9 6.11 -13.85 -2.83
N ARG A 10 7.20 -13.61 -3.57
CA ARG A 10 8.46 -14.32 -3.40
C ARG A 10 9.57 -13.29 -3.40
N GLU A 11 10.26 -13.19 -2.28
CA GLU A 11 11.48 -12.40 -2.18
C GLU A 11 12.56 -13.03 -3.07
N ILE A 12 13.26 -12.19 -3.82
CA ILE A 12 14.42 -12.55 -4.63
C ILE A 12 15.53 -11.55 -4.37
N ASN A 13 16.78 -11.99 -4.53
CA ASN A 13 17.94 -11.11 -4.47
C ASN A 13 18.43 -10.79 -5.89
N SER A 14 17.70 -9.92 -6.59
CA SER A 14 17.92 -9.54 -7.99
C SER A 14 17.22 -8.22 -8.29
N ASP A 15 17.79 -7.43 -9.21
CA ASP A 15 17.18 -6.19 -9.72
C ASP A 15 16.05 -6.46 -10.74
N ASP A 16 15.70 -7.72 -10.97
CA ASP A 16 14.63 -8.18 -11.87
C ASP A 16 13.31 -8.48 -11.11
N ALA A 17 13.11 -7.86 -9.95
CA ALA A 17 11.89 -8.00 -9.17
C ALA A 17 10.78 -7.06 -9.70
N ASP A 18 9.51 -7.47 -9.55
CA ASP A 18 8.36 -6.62 -9.90
C ASP A 18 8.21 -5.40 -8.95
N ILE A 19 8.78 -5.49 -7.75
CA ILE A 19 8.74 -4.46 -6.71
C ILE A 19 10.15 -4.40 -6.12
N LEU A 20 10.89 -3.34 -6.44
CA LEU A 20 12.17 -3.05 -5.79
C LEU A 20 11.95 -2.11 -4.60
N ILE A 21 12.74 -2.30 -3.56
CA ILE A 21 12.64 -1.56 -2.30
C ILE A 21 13.92 -0.77 -2.10
N TYR A 22 13.79 0.56 -1.95
CA TYR A 22 14.91 1.47 -1.79
C TYR A 22 14.77 2.29 -0.51
N PHE A 23 15.90 2.61 0.11
CA PHE A 23 16.02 3.62 1.16
C PHE A 23 16.86 4.75 0.60
N GLU A 24 16.24 5.88 0.33
CA GLU A 24 16.86 7.00 -0.38
C GLU A 24 16.80 8.27 0.47
N LYS A 25 17.54 9.29 0.05
CA LYS A 25 17.61 10.59 0.72
C LYS A 25 17.44 11.72 -0.28
N GLY A 26 16.63 12.73 0.08
CA GLY A 26 16.50 13.95 -0.71
C GLY A 26 16.16 13.64 -2.17
N TYR A 27 16.83 14.31 -3.11
CA TYR A 27 16.69 14.01 -4.53
C TYR A 27 17.45 12.74 -4.94
N HIS A 28 16.72 11.76 -5.48
CA HIS A 28 17.25 10.43 -5.84
C HIS A 28 16.86 9.97 -7.26
N GLY A 29 16.64 10.92 -8.19
CA GLY A 29 16.60 10.64 -9.64
C GLY A 29 15.26 10.16 -10.23
N ASP A 30 14.18 10.24 -9.46
CA ASP A 30 12.82 9.86 -9.91
C ASP A 30 11.84 11.05 -10.04
N GLY A 31 12.23 12.25 -9.57
CA GLY A 31 11.43 13.47 -9.63
C GLY A 31 10.61 13.76 -8.37
N TYR A 32 10.67 12.89 -7.35
CA TYR A 32 9.93 13.00 -6.09
C TYR A 32 10.92 13.04 -4.92
N PRO A 33 11.59 14.18 -4.67
CA PRO A 33 12.59 14.25 -3.61
C PRO A 33 11.94 14.09 -2.23
N PHE A 34 12.63 13.38 -1.35
CA PHE A 34 12.34 13.36 0.08
C PHE A 34 12.74 14.67 0.77
N ASP A 35 12.18 14.95 1.94
CA ASP A 35 12.35 16.22 2.66
C ASP A 35 13.06 16.09 4.02
N GLY A 36 13.47 14.89 4.42
CA GLY A 36 14.27 14.64 5.60
C GLY A 36 13.45 14.07 6.74
N LEU A 37 13.38 14.78 7.87
CA LEU A 37 12.61 14.29 9.02
C LEU A 37 11.14 14.73 8.93
N GLY A 38 10.23 13.77 8.97
CA GLY A 38 8.79 13.97 8.98
C GLY A 38 8.22 14.31 7.60
N GLN A 39 6.96 14.74 7.56
CA GLN A 39 6.23 15.10 6.34
C GLN A 39 6.19 14.00 5.28
N ILE A 40 7.23 13.74 4.47
CA ILE A 40 7.27 12.70 3.43
C ILE A 40 8.01 11.46 3.93
N LEU A 41 7.25 10.43 4.33
CA LEU A 41 7.85 9.21 4.89
C LEU A 41 8.40 8.26 3.81
N ALA A 42 7.63 8.11 2.73
CA ALA A 42 7.86 7.14 1.68
C ALA A 42 6.97 7.47 0.48
N HIS A 43 7.30 6.87 -0.67
CA HIS A 43 6.41 6.84 -1.83
C HIS A 43 6.53 5.54 -2.60
N ALA A 44 5.52 5.28 -3.41
CA ALA A 44 5.47 4.12 -4.28
C ALA A 44 4.90 4.47 -5.65
N PHE A 45 5.30 3.68 -6.64
CA PHE A 45 4.79 3.76 -7.99
C PHE A 45 3.72 2.69 -8.21
N PHE A 46 2.63 3.04 -8.88
CA PHE A 46 1.62 2.05 -9.28
C PHE A 46 2.20 0.93 -10.17
N PRO A 47 1.55 -0.25 -10.23
CA PRO A 47 2.00 -1.36 -11.06
C PRO A 47 2.27 -0.95 -12.50
N GLY A 48 3.41 -1.35 -13.06
CA GLY A 48 3.80 -0.96 -14.41
C GLY A 48 5.14 -1.51 -14.86
N THR A 49 5.69 -0.90 -15.91
CA THR A 49 7.04 -1.22 -16.42
C THR A 49 8.04 -0.19 -15.91
N GLY A 50 9.34 -0.52 -15.93
CA GLY A 50 10.37 0.37 -15.39
C GLY A 50 10.26 0.39 -13.87
N ARG A 51 9.98 1.57 -13.29
CA ARG A 51 9.83 1.74 -11.83
C ARG A 51 8.46 1.34 -11.28
N GLY A 52 7.56 0.85 -12.13
CA GLY A 52 6.19 0.56 -11.73
C GLY A 52 6.14 -0.58 -10.72
N GLY A 53 5.67 -0.32 -9.51
CA GLY A 53 5.69 -1.24 -8.39
C GLY A 53 6.76 -0.92 -7.34
N ASP A 54 7.77 -0.11 -7.65
CA ASP A 54 8.85 0.18 -6.71
C ASP A 54 8.38 1.03 -5.52
N VAL A 55 9.02 0.83 -4.38
CA VAL A 55 8.79 1.55 -3.12
C VAL A 55 10.07 2.18 -2.63
N HIS A 56 10.02 3.47 -2.33
CA HIS A 56 11.13 4.23 -1.76
C HIS A 56 10.74 4.70 -0.35
N PHE A 57 11.64 4.51 0.60
CA PHE A 57 11.52 5.02 1.97
C PHE A 57 12.53 6.15 2.19
N ASP A 58 12.15 7.21 2.90
CA ASP A 58 13.11 8.21 3.33
C ASP A 58 14.01 7.63 4.43
N ILE A 59 15.31 7.54 4.16
CA ILE A 59 16.31 7.03 5.12
C ILE A 59 16.54 7.98 6.30
N GLU A 60 16.13 9.24 6.18
CA GLU A 60 16.29 10.23 7.24
C GLU A 60 15.24 10.10 8.35
N GLU A 61 14.20 9.31 8.14
CA GLU A 61 13.15 9.06 9.13
C GLU A 61 13.61 8.21 10.32
N ILE A 62 12.97 8.41 11.46
CA ILE A 62 13.21 7.61 12.67
C ILE A 62 12.37 6.33 12.58
N TRP A 63 12.84 5.37 11.80
CA TRP A 63 12.18 4.08 11.64
C TRP A 63 12.17 3.27 12.95
N GLN A 64 11.01 2.69 13.23
CA GLN A 64 10.76 1.77 14.32
C GLN A 64 10.33 0.41 13.76
N LEU A 65 11.02 -0.64 14.20
CA LEU A 65 10.70 -2.02 13.85
C LEU A 65 9.72 -2.64 14.85
N ILE A 66 8.99 -3.67 14.40
CA ILE A 66 8.05 -4.41 15.27
C ILE A 66 8.83 -5.02 16.44
N GLY A 67 8.33 -4.80 17.67
CA GLY A 67 8.92 -5.34 18.89
C GLY A 67 10.05 -4.50 19.49
N GLU A 68 10.40 -3.36 18.89
CA GLU A 68 11.33 -2.40 19.49
C GLU A 68 10.63 -1.47 20.49
N HIS A 69 11.38 -0.93 21.45
CA HIS A 69 10.85 0.06 22.40
C HIS A 69 10.38 1.32 21.65
N LEU A 70 9.14 1.75 21.92
CA LEU A 70 8.54 2.97 21.37
C LEU A 70 9.48 4.17 21.58
N LYS A 71 9.90 4.76 20.46
CA LYS A 71 10.50 6.10 20.45
C LYS A 71 9.35 7.09 20.40
N GLU A 72 9.46 8.19 21.14
CA GLU A 72 8.40 9.21 21.22
C GLU A 72 8.05 9.77 19.82
N ASP A 73 9.06 9.88 18.94
CA ASP A 73 8.95 10.35 17.55
C ASP A 73 9.17 9.21 16.52
N GLY A 74 8.92 7.96 16.89
CA GLY A 74 9.16 6.80 16.03
C GLY A 74 8.07 6.59 14.96
N THR A 75 8.50 6.32 13.72
CA THR A 75 7.62 5.95 12.60
C THR A 75 7.68 4.44 12.36
N SER A 76 6.53 3.76 12.36
CA SER A 76 6.50 2.32 12.12
C SER A 76 6.84 1.99 10.67
N LEU A 77 7.99 1.34 10.45
CA LEU A 77 8.38 0.88 9.12
C LEU A 77 7.36 -0.11 8.55
N PHE A 78 6.79 -0.97 9.41
CA PHE A 78 5.78 -1.94 8.97
C PHE A 78 4.52 -1.26 8.45
N ALA A 79 4.00 -0.25 9.16
CA ALA A 79 2.77 0.42 8.75
C ALA A 79 2.97 1.18 7.43
N VAL A 80 4.06 1.93 7.30
CA VAL A 80 4.38 2.66 6.07
C VAL A 80 4.62 1.68 4.92
N ALA A 81 5.44 0.63 5.13
CA ALA A 81 5.68 -0.37 4.08
C ALA A 81 4.39 -1.06 3.64
N ALA A 82 3.49 -1.40 4.58
CA ALA A 82 2.22 -2.00 4.24
C ALA A 82 1.34 -1.06 3.39
N HIS A 83 1.35 0.24 3.67
CA HIS A 83 0.68 1.29 2.88
C HIS A 83 1.28 1.39 1.48
N GLU A 84 2.60 1.55 1.37
CA GLU A 84 3.29 1.71 0.08
C GLU A 84 3.17 0.47 -0.82
N PHE A 85 3.19 -0.73 -0.24
CA PHE A 85 2.89 -1.93 -0.99
C PHE A 85 1.44 -1.97 -1.47
N GLY A 86 0.50 -1.29 -0.80
CA GLY A 86 -0.85 -1.12 -1.34
C GLY A 86 -0.86 -0.33 -2.65
N HIS A 87 -0.10 0.76 -2.73
CA HIS A 87 0.12 1.52 -3.96
C HIS A 87 0.82 0.70 -5.03
N SER A 88 1.86 -0.04 -4.66
CA SER A 88 2.58 -0.96 -5.55
C SER A 88 1.68 -2.03 -6.15
N LEU A 89 0.57 -2.34 -5.48
CA LEU A 89 -0.48 -3.26 -5.90
C LEU A 89 -1.70 -2.56 -6.55
N GLY A 90 -1.63 -1.26 -6.81
CA GLY A 90 -2.68 -0.54 -7.55
C GLY A 90 -3.75 0.11 -6.70
N LEU A 91 -3.65 0.10 -5.36
CA LEU A 91 -4.61 0.80 -4.50
C LEU A 91 -4.25 2.28 -4.41
N SER A 92 -5.22 3.16 -4.65
CA SER A 92 -5.09 4.59 -4.33
C SER A 92 -5.41 4.86 -2.87
N HIS A 93 -5.14 6.08 -2.41
CA HIS A 93 -5.56 6.51 -1.08
C HIS A 93 -7.06 6.31 -0.84
N SER A 94 -7.41 5.86 0.37
CA SER A 94 -8.77 5.79 0.86
C SER A 94 -9.16 7.07 1.59
N SER A 95 -10.42 7.46 1.47
CA SER A 95 -11.00 8.54 2.30
C SER A 95 -11.52 8.04 3.65
N VAL A 96 -11.44 6.74 3.95
CA VAL A 96 -11.99 6.14 5.17
C VAL A 96 -10.98 6.25 6.31
N PRO A 97 -11.29 6.98 7.40
CA PRO A 97 -10.40 7.04 8.56
C PRO A 97 -10.18 5.65 9.17
N GLY A 98 -8.91 5.28 9.40
CA GLY A 98 -8.54 3.98 9.95
C GLY A 98 -8.27 2.91 8.88
N ALA A 99 -8.46 3.21 7.60
CA ALA A 99 -7.93 2.39 6.51
C ALA A 99 -6.40 2.46 6.49
N LEU A 100 -5.74 1.37 6.14
CA LEU A 100 -4.30 1.35 5.90
C LEU A 100 -3.94 2.36 4.83
N MET A 101 -4.71 2.40 3.74
CA MET A 101 -4.51 3.29 2.60
C MET A 101 -4.98 4.73 2.86
N TYR A 102 -5.27 5.13 4.10
CA TYR A 102 -5.56 6.52 4.41
C TYR A 102 -4.29 7.39 4.23
N PRO A 103 -4.36 8.58 3.58
CA PRO A 103 -3.18 9.35 3.16
C PRO A 103 -2.19 9.74 4.27
N TRP A 104 -2.69 9.80 5.51
CA TRP A 104 -1.93 10.29 6.65
C TRP A 104 -1.54 9.14 7.55
N TYR A 105 -0.29 9.11 8.00
CA TYR A 105 0.18 8.13 8.97
C TYR A 105 -0.68 8.19 10.25
N GLN A 106 -1.23 7.04 10.65
CA GLN A 106 -2.16 6.94 11.79
C GLN A 106 -1.57 6.17 12.99
N GLY A 107 -0.27 5.89 12.97
CA GLY A 107 0.37 5.00 13.95
C GLY A 107 0.24 3.52 13.59
N PHE A 108 0.75 2.66 14.46
CA PHE A 108 0.71 1.21 14.30
C PHE A 108 0.29 0.52 15.60
N LYS A 109 -0.48 -0.56 15.48
CA LYS A 109 -0.86 -1.45 16.59
C LYS A 109 -0.21 -2.81 16.37
N GLU A 110 0.33 -3.42 17.42
CA GLU A 110 1.07 -4.69 17.32
C GLU A 110 0.22 -5.88 16.81
N ASP A 111 -1.10 -5.85 17.02
CA ASP A 111 -2.06 -6.89 16.64
C ASP A 111 -2.75 -6.64 15.28
N TYR A 112 -2.01 -6.08 14.32
CA TYR A 112 -2.58 -5.56 13.08
C TYR A 112 -3.16 -6.63 12.13
N ASP A 113 -4.45 -6.51 11.85
CA ASP A 113 -5.10 -7.10 10.68
C ASP A 113 -5.54 -5.99 9.71
N LEU A 114 -5.60 -6.33 8.43
CA LEU A 114 -5.95 -5.39 7.37
C LEU A 114 -7.39 -4.88 7.58
N PRO A 115 -7.65 -3.56 7.58
CA PRO A 115 -9.01 -3.02 7.70
C PRO A 115 -9.91 -3.48 6.54
N ASP A 116 -11.23 -3.48 6.76
CA ASP A 116 -12.20 -4.00 5.79
C ASP A 116 -12.19 -3.22 4.47
N ASP A 117 -11.98 -1.90 4.52
CA ASP A 117 -11.87 -1.04 3.33
C ASP A 117 -10.72 -1.52 2.42
N ASP A 118 -9.54 -1.73 3.00
CA ASP A 118 -8.35 -2.20 2.29
C ASP A 118 -8.49 -3.66 1.82
N LYS A 119 -9.12 -4.53 2.63
CA LYS A 119 -9.45 -5.92 2.24
C LYS A 119 -10.34 -5.95 1.01
N TYR A 120 -11.40 -5.16 0.98
CA TYR A 120 -12.29 -5.13 -0.17
C TYR A 120 -11.62 -4.47 -1.39
N GLY A 121 -10.81 -3.42 -1.17
CA GLY A 121 -10.02 -2.79 -2.23
C GLY A 121 -9.12 -3.79 -2.95
N ILE A 122 -8.28 -4.52 -2.22
CA ILE A 122 -7.35 -5.48 -2.86
C ILE A 122 -8.10 -6.66 -3.52
N GLN A 123 -9.23 -7.07 -2.95
CA GLN A 123 -10.05 -8.14 -3.51
C GLN A 123 -10.79 -7.73 -4.79
N GLN A 124 -11.10 -6.46 -4.97
CA GLN A 124 -11.68 -5.97 -6.23
C GLN A 124 -10.68 -6.08 -7.38
N ILE A 125 -9.39 -5.87 -7.12
CA ILE A 125 -8.33 -5.95 -8.13
C ILE A 125 -7.92 -7.41 -8.40
N TYR A 126 -7.67 -8.19 -7.34
CA TYR A 126 -7.02 -9.51 -7.46
C TYR A 126 -7.90 -10.71 -7.05
N GLY A 127 -9.09 -10.45 -6.49
CA GLY A 127 -9.99 -11.47 -5.96
C GLY A 127 -9.60 -12.00 -4.58
N ALA A 128 -10.57 -12.56 -3.86
CA ALA A 128 -10.38 -13.15 -2.54
C ALA A 128 -9.80 -14.58 -2.58
N ASN A 129 -9.10 -14.98 -1.51
CA ASN A 129 -8.48 -16.31 -1.32
C ASN A 129 -9.45 -17.45 -0.96
N GLY A 130 -10.75 -17.17 -0.87
CA GLY A 130 -11.78 -18.18 -0.62
C GLY A 130 -12.82 -18.22 -1.73
N ARG A 131 -13.39 -19.39 -2.02
CA ARG A 131 -14.61 -19.48 -2.83
C ARG A 131 -15.72 -18.72 -2.10
N LEU A 132 -16.12 -17.57 -2.64
CA LEU A 132 -17.41 -16.94 -2.32
C LEU A 132 -18.57 -17.70 -3.00
N TRP A 133 -18.51 -19.04 -3.05
CA TRP A 133 -19.62 -19.86 -3.53
C TRP A 133 -20.42 -20.36 -2.32
N GLY A 134 -21.50 -19.64 -2.01
CA GLY A 134 -22.72 -20.20 -1.43
C GLY A 134 -22.78 -20.40 0.09
N LYS A 135 -23.02 -19.32 0.84
CA LYS A 135 -24.14 -19.37 1.80
C LYS A 135 -25.32 -18.69 1.13
N ASN A 136 -26.09 -19.48 0.38
CA ASN A 136 -27.41 -19.05 -0.10
C ASN A 136 -28.32 -18.88 1.14
N TYR A 137 -28.30 -17.70 1.76
CA TYR A 137 -29.49 -17.17 2.40
C TYR A 137 -30.23 -16.38 1.33
N GLY A 138 -31.43 -16.85 1.01
CA GLY A 138 -32.13 -16.60 -0.25
C GLY A 138 -32.37 -15.14 -0.62
N ASP A 139 -32.54 -14.94 -1.91
CA ASP A 139 -33.40 -13.95 -2.56
C ASP A 139 -33.87 -12.76 -1.71
N LYS A 140 -33.28 -11.58 -1.93
CA LYS A 140 -33.91 -10.45 -2.66
C LYS A 140 -32.97 -9.23 -2.64
N HIS A 141 -32.91 -8.53 -3.78
CA HIS A 141 -32.16 -7.29 -4.08
C HIS A 141 -30.73 -7.47 -4.60
N VAL A 142 -30.61 -8.08 -5.78
CA VAL A 142 -29.41 -7.92 -6.63
C VAL A 142 -29.49 -6.54 -7.31
N HIS A 143 -28.86 -5.54 -6.71
CA HIS A 143 -28.39 -4.39 -7.49
C HIS A 143 -27.21 -4.86 -8.33
N LYS A 144 -27.54 -5.24 -9.57
CA LYS A 144 -26.59 -5.72 -10.57
C LYS A 144 -25.84 -4.51 -11.14
N THR A 145 -24.85 -4.00 -10.41
CA THR A 145 -23.90 -3.02 -10.98
C THR A 145 -22.76 -3.79 -11.63
N THR A 146 -23.02 -4.36 -12.81
CA THR A 146 -21.96 -4.77 -13.73
C THR A 146 -21.31 -3.53 -14.31
N LEU A 147 -20.27 -3.03 -13.67
CA LEU A 147 -19.27 -2.19 -14.33
C LEU A 147 -18.01 -3.03 -14.48
N ASN A 148 -17.92 -3.73 -15.61
CA ASN A 148 -16.63 -4.21 -16.10
C ASN A 148 -15.88 -3.00 -16.67
N PRO A 149 -14.70 -2.61 -16.15
CA PRO A 149 -13.87 -1.63 -16.84
C PRO A 149 -13.38 -2.26 -18.15
N SER A 150 -13.86 -1.74 -19.28
CA SER A 150 -13.57 -2.23 -20.63
C SER A 150 -12.21 -1.75 -21.19
N TYR A 151 -11.29 -1.29 -20.35
CA TYR A 151 -10.00 -0.78 -20.82
C TYR A 151 -8.87 -1.23 -19.90
N PRO A 152 -7.76 -1.76 -20.45
CA PRO A 152 -6.54 -1.89 -19.66
C PRO A 152 -6.16 -0.49 -19.14
N PRO A 153 -5.76 -0.34 -17.86
CA PRO A 153 -5.30 0.93 -17.36
C PRO A 153 -4.13 1.40 -18.22
N LYS A 154 -4.21 2.64 -18.72
CA LYS A 154 -3.07 3.28 -19.37
C LYS A 154 -2.01 3.47 -18.29
N TYR A 155 -0.86 2.82 -18.46
CA TYR A 155 0.32 3.02 -17.61
C TYR A 155 0.77 4.49 -17.70
N THR A 156 0.28 5.29 -16.76
CA THR A 156 0.89 6.56 -16.39
C THR A 156 1.54 6.27 -15.06
N THR A 157 2.87 6.43 -14.98
CA THR A 157 3.63 6.26 -13.75
C THR A 157 3.25 7.40 -12.80
N THR A 158 2.11 7.26 -12.14
CA THR A 158 1.67 8.17 -11.09
C THR A 158 2.27 7.69 -9.77
N THR A 159 2.94 8.57 -9.05
CA THR A 159 3.49 8.32 -7.72
C THR A 159 2.46 8.74 -6.68
N THR A 160 2.40 7.99 -5.57
CA THR A 160 1.65 8.39 -4.38
C THR A 160 2.59 8.46 -3.19
N THR A 161 2.32 9.36 -2.27
CA THR A 161 3.21 9.69 -1.16
C THR A 161 2.45 9.56 0.15
N THR A 162 2.98 8.78 1.09
CA THR A 162 2.48 8.77 2.47
C THR A 162 3.07 9.94 3.22
N THR A 163 2.21 10.67 3.91
CA THR A 163 2.63 11.84 4.67
C THR A 163 2.22 11.77 6.15
N THR A 164 3.00 12.38 7.03
CA THR A 164 2.59 12.58 8.44
C THR A 164 1.76 13.85 8.59
N THR A 165 0.83 13.87 9.54
CA THR A 165 0.15 15.12 9.92
C THR A 165 1.07 15.93 10.83
N THR A 166 1.56 17.08 10.35
CA THR A 166 2.23 18.06 11.22
C THR A 166 1.18 18.75 12.09
N THR A 167 1.33 18.72 13.41
CA THR A 167 0.68 19.69 14.33
C THR A 167 1.68 20.75 14.76
#